data_AF-A0A6A4GCN8-F1
#
_entry.id   AF-A0A6A4GCN8-F1
#
_cell.length_a   1.000
_cell.length_b   1.000
_cell.length_c   1.000
_cell.angle_alpha   90.00
_cell.angle_beta   90.00
_cell.angle_gamma   90.00
#
_symmetry.space_group_name_H-M   'P 1'
#
loop_
_entity.id
_entity.type
_entity.pdbx_description
1 polymer ?
#
loop_
_entity_poly.entity_id
_entity_poly.type
_entity_poly.pdbx_seq_one_letter_code
_entity_poly.pdbx_strand_id
1 'polypeptide(L)'
;MLKVLGVDDTPSVKSMTEVDRKLQALYGIQTIKYKGALGHTYYTNSFADIISQEMANPRVRPHLSFYPEEVHKNLSEARQFAHWLHEIPDDEMGPMLRVGSMDYYIFEPAMLRSGKICMPHRWFTRGKHHYARCWAMEEVIREGTRNWKLTNPVIGNPWHERANGAPCLSFLIWLYCDDTSGNTSKKWNKHNSFLFTAAGLPREESSKEYNVHFLSTSNIAPPLEMLDGIADQITFVVIT
;
A
#
# COMPACT_ATOMS: atom_id res chain seq x y z
N MET A 1 -3.03 -8.24 40.34
CA MET A 1 -2.69 -6.82 40.57
C MET A 1 -3.95 -5.94 40.68
N LEU A 2 -4.85 -5.92 39.69
CA LEU A 2 -6.06 -5.08 39.73
C LEU A 2 -7.03 -5.37 40.89
N LYS A 3 -7.28 -6.64 41.23
CA LYS A 3 -8.05 -7.02 42.44
C LYS A 3 -7.39 -6.62 43.76
N VAL A 4 -6.06 -6.52 43.79
CA VAL A 4 -5.30 -6.08 44.98
C VAL A 4 -5.39 -4.55 45.14
N LEU A 5 -5.70 -3.83 44.05
CA LEU A 5 -5.88 -2.39 44.02
C LEU A 5 -7.35 -1.97 44.26
N GLY A 6 -8.24 -2.89 44.67
CA GLY A 6 -9.63 -2.60 44.99
C GLY A 6 -10.50 -2.23 43.78
N VAL A 7 -10.08 -2.61 42.57
CA VAL A 7 -10.89 -2.42 41.36
C VAL A 7 -11.88 -3.57 41.26
N ASP A 8 -13.16 -3.26 41.49
CA ASP A 8 -14.28 -4.18 41.27
C ASP A 8 -14.62 -4.30 39.77
N ASP A 9 -15.34 -5.37 39.38
CA ASP A 9 -15.74 -5.67 37.99
C ASP A 9 -14.62 -5.91 36.96
N THR A 10 -13.45 -6.40 37.38
CA THR A 10 -12.40 -6.80 36.42
C THR A 10 -12.73 -8.13 35.73
N PRO A 11 -12.63 -8.22 34.39
CA PRO A 11 -12.78 -9.47 33.66
C PRO A 11 -11.81 -10.54 34.19
N SER A 12 -12.24 -11.80 34.20
CA SER A 12 -11.32 -12.90 34.52
C SER A 12 -10.25 -13.03 33.44
N VAL A 13 -9.07 -13.55 33.80
CA VAL A 13 -8.00 -13.85 32.82
C VAL A 13 -8.54 -14.74 31.71
N LYS A 14 -9.34 -15.75 32.05
CA LYS A 14 -9.98 -16.65 31.09
C LYS A 14 -10.90 -15.91 30.11
N SER A 15 -11.70 -14.97 30.63
CA SER A 15 -12.58 -14.13 29.82
C SER A 15 -11.78 -13.24 28.86
N MET A 16 -10.68 -12.61 29.34
CA MET A 16 -9.81 -11.84 28.47
C MET A 16 -9.14 -12.70 27.39
N THR A 17 -8.62 -13.88 27.74
CA THR A 17 -8.00 -14.79 26.78
C THR A 17 -9.00 -15.28 25.72
N GLU A 18 -10.26 -15.51 26.09
CA GLU A 18 -11.28 -15.91 25.13
C GLU A 18 -11.67 -14.77 24.18
N VAL A 19 -11.79 -13.55 24.70
CA VAL A 19 -12.02 -12.35 23.88
C VAL A 19 -10.84 -12.10 22.95
N ASP A 20 -9.61 -12.15 23.46
CA ASP A 20 -8.39 -12.00 22.65
C ASP A 20 -8.33 -13.05 21.54
N ARG A 21 -8.56 -14.33 21.85
CA ARG A 21 -8.62 -15.40 20.83
C ARG A 21 -9.65 -15.10 19.74
N LYS A 22 -10.84 -14.59 20.10
CA LYS A 22 -11.88 -14.23 19.13
C LYS A 22 -11.45 -13.01 18.29
N LEU A 23 -10.85 -12.00 18.90
CA LEU A 23 -10.34 -10.83 18.19
C LEU A 23 -9.20 -11.17 17.25
N GLN A 24 -8.24 -12.00 17.68
CA GLN A 24 -7.16 -12.49 16.84
C GLN A 24 -7.68 -13.35 15.68
N ALA A 25 -8.73 -14.14 15.91
CA ALA A 25 -9.35 -14.93 14.83
C ALA A 25 -10.10 -14.07 13.80
N LEU A 26 -10.59 -12.89 14.20
CA LEU A 26 -11.37 -12.00 13.32
C LEU A 26 -10.53 -10.91 12.66
N TYR A 27 -9.56 -10.36 13.38
CA TYR A 27 -8.80 -9.16 13.01
C TYR A 27 -7.30 -9.31 13.26
N GLY A 28 -6.83 -10.47 13.71
CA GLY A 28 -5.41 -10.70 13.95
C GLY A 28 -4.62 -10.64 12.65
N ILE A 29 -3.40 -10.09 12.74
CA ILE A 29 -2.46 -10.11 11.61
C ILE A 29 -1.87 -11.51 11.54
N GLN A 30 -2.06 -12.18 10.41
CA GLN A 30 -1.51 -13.52 10.22
C GLN A 30 0.01 -13.47 10.12
N THR A 31 0.69 -14.41 10.76
CA THR A 31 2.13 -14.60 10.62
C THR A 31 2.40 -15.78 9.70
N ILE A 32 2.98 -15.49 8.54
CA ILE A 32 3.21 -16.43 7.46
C ILE A 32 4.63 -16.98 7.56
N LYS A 33 4.76 -18.30 7.51
CA LYS A 33 6.05 -18.99 7.57
C LYS A 33 6.64 -19.12 6.18
N TYR A 34 7.90 -18.72 6.03
CA TYR A 34 8.68 -18.86 4.81
C TYR A 34 9.88 -19.79 5.02
N LYS A 35 10.27 -20.46 3.94
CA LYS A 35 11.53 -21.20 3.83
C LYS A 35 12.34 -20.52 2.74
N GLY A 36 13.35 -19.77 3.14
CA GLY A 36 14.14 -18.99 2.19
C GLY A 36 15.08 -19.85 1.35
N ALA A 37 15.63 -19.23 0.30
CA ALA A 37 16.48 -19.90 -0.69
C ALA A 37 17.77 -20.50 -0.11
N LEU A 38 18.26 -20.01 1.04
CA LEU A 38 19.43 -20.55 1.74
C LEU A 38 19.03 -21.60 2.78
N GLY A 39 17.75 -21.94 2.86
CA GLY A 39 17.20 -22.94 3.76
C GLY A 39 16.87 -22.40 5.16
N HIS A 40 16.96 -21.10 5.40
CA HIS A 40 16.53 -20.55 6.69
C HIS A 40 15.01 -20.48 6.77
N THR A 41 14.48 -20.72 7.97
CA THR A 41 13.06 -20.49 8.24
C THR A 41 12.92 -19.12 8.87
N TYR A 42 12.03 -18.31 8.34
CA TYR A 42 11.67 -17.02 8.92
C TYR A 42 10.15 -16.81 8.79
N TYR A 43 9.66 -15.76 9.42
CA TYR A 43 8.24 -15.46 9.49
C TYR A 43 7.98 -14.02 9.12
N THR A 44 6.91 -13.77 8.38
CA THR A 44 6.52 -12.44 7.92
C THR A 44 5.05 -12.22 8.24
N ASN A 45 4.72 -11.08 8.81
CA ASN A 45 3.34 -10.65 9.03
C ASN A 45 2.66 -10.33 7.70
N SER A 46 1.39 -10.73 7.58
CA SER A 46 0.55 -10.51 6.41
C SER A 46 0.44 -9.03 6.12
N PHE A 47 0.90 -8.65 4.93
CA PHE A 47 0.86 -7.27 4.48
C PHE A 47 -0.58 -6.83 4.22
N ALA A 48 -1.41 -7.75 3.72
CA ALA A 48 -2.84 -7.53 3.49
C ALA A 48 -3.59 -7.22 4.78
N ASP A 49 -3.32 -7.95 5.87
CA ASP A 49 -4.00 -7.73 7.14
C ASP A 49 -3.61 -6.38 7.74
N ILE A 50 -2.33 -6.01 7.67
CA ILE A 50 -1.85 -4.72 8.15
C ILE A 50 -2.50 -3.57 7.36
N ILE A 51 -2.48 -3.63 6.02
CA ILE A 51 -3.11 -2.60 5.18
C ILE A 51 -4.62 -2.55 5.43
N SER A 52 -5.28 -3.69 5.59
CA SER A 52 -6.72 -3.73 5.89
C SER A 52 -7.03 -2.99 7.18
N GLN A 53 -6.21 -3.18 8.23
CA GLN A 53 -6.36 -2.45 9.49
C GLN A 53 -6.13 -0.95 9.31
N GLU A 54 -5.08 -0.55 8.59
CA GLU A 54 -4.80 0.87 8.33
C GLU A 54 -5.89 1.56 7.51
N MET A 55 -6.45 0.84 6.54
CA MET A 55 -7.56 1.31 5.72
C MET A 55 -8.87 1.42 6.52
N ALA A 56 -9.06 0.57 7.54
CA ALA A 56 -10.19 0.62 8.46
C ALA A 56 -9.99 1.60 9.64
N ASN A 57 -8.75 2.04 9.90
CA ASN A 57 -8.41 2.83 11.07
C ASN A 57 -8.91 4.29 10.91
N PRO A 58 -9.89 4.76 11.71
CA PRO A 58 -10.45 6.10 11.58
C PRO A 58 -9.45 7.21 11.93
N ARG A 59 -8.36 6.89 12.62
CA ARG A 59 -7.29 7.84 12.96
C ARG A 59 -6.21 7.95 11.90
N VAL A 60 -6.10 6.97 11.00
CA VAL A 60 -5.06 6.94 9.96
C VAL A 60 -5.64 7.15 8.58
N ARG A 61 -6.75 6.47 8.27
CA ARG A 61 -7.42 6.50 6.98
C ARG A 61 -7.68 7.90 6.41
N PRO A 62 -8.06 8.93 7.19
CA PRO A 62 -8.25 10.28 6.67
C PRO A 62 -6.95 10.98 6.21
N HIS A 63 -5.80 10.53 6.70
CA HIS A 63 -4.50 11.11 6.38
C HIS A 63 -3.80 10.41 5.21
N LEU A 64 -4.22 9.19 4.85
CA LEU A 64 -3.63 8.44 3.75
C LEU A 64 -3.93 9.08 2.38
N SER A 65 -2.86 9.43 1.67
CA SER A 65 -2.90 9.84 0.26
C SER A 65 -2.46 8.70 -0.66
N PHE A 66 -3.23 8.46 -1.73
CA PHE A 66 -2.98 7.39 -2.70
C PHE A 66 -2.52 7.90 -4.08
N TYR A 67 -2.45 9.22 -4.25
CA TYR A 67 -2.08 9.86 -5.50
C TYR A 67 -0.91 10.82 -5.25
N PRO A 68 0.00 10.95 -6.22
CA PRO A 68 1.02 12.00 -6.16
C PRO A 68 0.35 13.38 -6.16
N GLU A 69 1.03 14.35 -5.56
CA GLU A 69 0.66 15.75 -5.57
C GLU A 69 1.69 16.55 -6.36
N GLU A 70 1.23 17.27 -7.38
CA GLU A 70 2.09 18.20 -8.10
C GLU A 70 2.17 19.51 -7.31
N VAL A 71 3.38 19.84 -6.85
CA VAL A 71 3.67 21.08 -6.12
C VAL A 71 4.84 21.79 -6.81
N HIS A 72 4.74 23.11 -6.95
CA HIS A 72 5.76 23.89 -7.67
C HIS A 72 6.96 24.29 -6.80
N LYS A 73 6.80 24.42 -5.47
CA LYS A 73 7.85 24.83 -4.52
C LYS A 73 7.62 24.20 -3.15
N ASN A 74 8.71 23.94 -2.41
CA ASN A 74 8.77 23.44 -1.04
C ASN A 74 8.11 22.07 -0.82
N LEU A 75 8.91 21.02 -1.02
CA LEU A 75 8.52 19.64 -0.75
C LEU A 75 8.54 19.37 0.76
N SER A 76 7.48 18.74 1.26
CA SER A 76 7.31 18.43 2.68
C SER A 76 6.85 16.99 2.93
N GLU A 77 6.17 16.39 1.95
CA GLU A 77 5.56 15.06 2.03
C GLU A 77 6.01 14.18 0.87
N ALA A 78 6.00 12.85 1.08
CA ALA A 78 6.48 11.91 0.07
C ALA A 78 5.69 11.99 -1.24
N ARG A 79 4.38 12.27 -1.15
CA ARG A 79 3.49 12.47 -2.31
C ARG A 79 3.88 13.59 -3.25
N GLN A 80 4.71 14.51 -2.79
CA GLN A 80 5.14 15.67 -3.57
C GLN A 80 6.44 15.40 -4.34
N PHE A 81 7.16 14.31 -4.06
CA PHE A 81 8.41 14.02 -4.73
C PHE A 81 8.22 13.67 -6.20
N ALA A 82 9.14 14.18 -7.03
CA ALA A 82 9.19 13.92 -8.46
C ALA A 82 9.23 12.42 -8.79
N HIS A 83 9.87 11.60 -7.95
CA HIS A 83 9.89 10.15 -8.10
C HIS A 83 8.47 9.58 -8.27
N TRP A 84 7.53 9.96 -7.41
CA TRP A 84 6.16 9.43 -7.49
C TRP A 84 5.42 9.94 -8.74
N LEU A 85 5.49 11.25 -9.05
CA LEU A 85 4.73 11.80 -10.16
C LEU A 85 5.35 11.57 -11.55
N HIS A 86 6.67 11.42 -11.65
CA HIS A 86 7.38 11.48 -12.94
C HIS A 86 8.15 10.21 -13.27
N GLU A 87 8.69 9.49 -12.29
CA GLU A 87 9.66 8.42 -12.54
C GLU A 87 9.08 7.02 -12.45
N ILE A 88 8.03 6.81 -11.66
CA ILE A 88 7.31 5.53 -11.63
C ILE A 88 6.60 5.32 -12.99
N PRO A 89 6.70 4.12 -13.60
CA PRO A 89 5.94 3.75 -14.80
C PRO A 89 4.42 3.95 -14.62
N ASP A 90 3.72 4.33 -15.70
CA ASP A 90 2.27 4.60 -15.65
C ASP A 90 1.44 3.42 -15.14
N ASP A 91 1.84 2.19 -15.50
CA ASP A 91 1.20 0.93 -15.15
C ASP A 91 1.51 0.40 -13.74
N GLU A 92 2.49 1.01 -13.05
CA GLU A 92 2.82 0.72 -11.65
C GLU A 92 2.20 1.75 -10.67
N MET A 93 1.60 2.82 -11.19
CA MET A 93 0.91 3.84 -10.40
C MET A 93 -0.56 3.48 -10.11
N GLY A 94 -1.27 4.38 -9.43
CA GLY A 94 -2.71 4.23 -9.18
C GLY A 94 -3.46 4.03 -10.50
N PRO A 95 -4.10 2.87 -10.74
CA PRO A 95 -4.60 2.52 -12.06
C PRO A 95 -5.93 3.20 -12.40
N MET A 96 -6.62 3.76 -11.41
CA MET A 96 -7.92 4.38 -11.60
C MET A 96 -8.16 5.61 -10.72
N LEU A 97 -9.14 6.40 -11.14
CA LEU A 97 -9.78 7.44 -10.36
C LEU A 97 -11.29 7.23 -10.36
N ARG A 98 -11.90 7.19 -9.17
CA ARG A 98 -13.36 7.18 -9.01
C ARG A 98 -13.90 8.60 -8.87
N VAL A 99 -14.83 8.99 -9.74
CA VAL A 99 -15.51 10.28 -9.68
C VAL A 99 -17.02 10.02 -9.58
N GLY A 100 -17.58 10.23 -8.39
CA GLY A 100 -18.96 9.84 -8.09
C GLY A 100 -19.12 8.32 -8.18
N SER A 101 -19.99 7.85 -9.08
CA SER A 101 -20.22 6.43 -9.33
C SER A 101 -19.47 5.90 -10.57
N MET A 102 -18.64 6.71 -11.22
CA MET A 102 -17.90 6.32 -12.42
C MET A 102 -16.44 6.07 -12.11
N ASP A 103 -15.92 4.98 -12.68
CA ASP A 103 -14.51 4.64 -12.65
C ASP A 103 -13.85 5.03 -13.96
N TYR A 104 -12.71 5.70 -13.85
CA TYR A 104 -11.85 6.01 -14.97
C TYR A 104 -10.53 5.31 -14.76
N TYR A 105 -10.22 4.34 -15.63
CA TYR A 105 -8.93 3.67 -15.61
C TYR A 105 -7.93 4.35 -16.53
N ILE A 106 -6.65 4.17 -16.23
CA ILE A 106 -5.59 4.46 -17.19
C ILE A 106 -5.74 3.57 -18.42
N PHE A 107 -5.29 4.08 -19.58
CA PHE A 107 -5.28 3.38 -20.86
C PHE A 107 -6.68 3.01 -21.40
N GLU A 108 -7.72 3.65 -20.88
CA GLU A 108 -9.08 3.54 -21.41
C GLU A 108 -9.57 4.87 -21.99
N PRO A 109 -10.33 4.87 -23.10
CA PRO A 109 -10.92 6.09 -23.63
C PRO A 109 -11.88 6.73 -22.63
N ALA A 110 -11.68 8.02 -22.35
CA ALA A 110 -12.54 8.83 -21.52
C ALA A 110 -12.98 10.10 -22.28
N MET A 111 -14.26 10.44 -22.17
CA MET A 111 -14.82 11.64 -22.79
C MET A 111 -14.79 12.81 -21.83
N LEU A 112 -14.20 13.93 -22.27
CA LEU A 112 -14.24 15.19 -21.55
C LEU A 112 -15.62 15.84 -21.70
N ARG A 113 -15.98 16.76 -20.79
CA ARG A 113 -17.23 17.54 -20.88
C ARG A 113 -17.36 18.35 -22.18
N SER A 114 -16.24 18.64 -22.83
CA SER A 114 -16.19 19.30 -24.15
C SER A 114 -16.57 18.38 -25.32
N GLY A 115 -16.80 17.09 -25.08
CA GLY A 115 -17.03 16.06 -26.11
C GLY A 115 -15.75 15.47 -26.71
N LYS A 116 -14.57 16.03 -26.39
CA LYS A 116 -13.28 15.47 -26.84
C LYS A 116 -12.98 14.16 -26.13
N ILE A 117 -12.47 13.19 -26.87
CA ILE A 117 -12.01 11.90 -26.33
C ILE A 117 -10.53 12.00 -26.02
N CYS A 118 -10.15 11.50 -24.85
CA CYS A 118 -8.77 11.41 -24.42
C CYS A 118 -8.55 10.07 -23.73
N MET A 119 -7.29 9.72 -23.49
CA MET A 119 -6.94 8.51 -22.78
C MET A 119 -6.05 8.87 -21.59
N PRO A 120 -6.57 8.78 -20.35
CA PRO A 120 -5.78 9.01 -19.16
C PRO A 120 -4.65 7.99 -19.07
N HIS A 121 -3.48 8.43 -18.63
CA HIS A 121 -2.34 7.54 -18.38
C HIS A 121 -1.70 7.77 -17.01
N ARG A 122 -1.97 8.90 -16.37
CA ARG A 122 -1.44 9.21 -15.04
C ARG A 122 -2.39 10.09 -14.24
N TRP A 123 -2.76 9.63 -13.04
CA TRP A 123 -3.59 10.39 -12.11
C TRP A 123 -2.73 11.10 -11.06
N PHE A 124 -3.08 12.34 -10.73
CA PHE A 124 -2.38 13.13 -9.73
C PHE A 124 -3.28 14.21 -9.13
N THR A 125 -2.80 14.88 -8.09
CA THR A 125 -3.53 15.94 -7.40
C THR A 125 -2.83 17.29 -7.54
N ARG A 126 -3.62 18.37 -7.58
CA ARG A 126 -3.14 19.74 -7.38
C ARG A 126 -4.05 20.41 -6.36
N GLY A 127 -3.55 20.57 -5.13
CA GLY A 127 -4.39 20.94 -3.99
C GLY A 127 -5.50 19.91 -3.78
N LYS A 128 -6.76 20.35 -3.77
CA LYS A 128 -7.93 19.48 -3.49
C LYS A 128 -8.52 18.80 -4.73
N HIS A 129 -7.94 18.99 -5.90
CA HIS A 129 -8.51 18.53 -7.16
C HIS A 129 -7.64 17.43 -7.79
N HIS A 130 -8.30 16.44 -8.37
CA HIS A 130 -7.66 15.40 -9.17
C HIS A 130 -7.50 15.87 -10.62
N TYR A 131 -6.37 15.52 -11.20
CA TYR A 131 -6.00 15.76 -12.58
C TYR A 131 -5.49 14.47 -13.21
N ALA A 132 -5.51 14.45 -14.54
CA ALA A 132 -4.94 13.38 -15.33
C ALA A 132 -4.00 13.95 -16.38
N ARG A 133 -2.89 13.25 -16.64
CA ARG A 133 -2.21 13.37 -17.93
C ARG A 133 -2.93 12.45 -18.90
N CYS A 134 -3.27 12.97 -20.06
CA CYS A 134 -4.03 12.25 -21.06
C CYS A 134 -3.37 12.39 -22.43
N TRP A 135 -3.41 11.33 -23.22
CA TRP A 135 -3.19 11.41 -24.66
C TRP A 135 -4.48 11.85 -25.34
N ALA A 136 -4.36 12.77 -26.31
CA ALA A 136 -5.47 13.12 -27.17
C ALA A 136 -5.75 11.94 -28.12
N MET A 137 -7.02 11.60 -28.30
CA MET A 137 -7.41 10.62 -29.32
C MET A 137 -7.85 11.38 -30.56
N GLU A 138 -7.10 11.21 -31.64
CA GLU A 138 -7.40 11.78 -32.96
C GLU A 138 -7.86 10.69 -33.90
N GLU A 139 -8.89 10.98 -34.69
CA GLU A 139 -9.38 10.07 -35.72
C GLU A 139 -8.38 10.06 -36.89
N VAL A 140 -7.75 8.91 -37.15
CA VAL A 140 -6.80 8.76 -38.25
C VAL A 140 -7.54 8.20 -39.47
N ILE A 141 -7.74 9.04 -40.49
CA ILE A 141 -8.33 8.63 -41.77
C ILE A 141 -7.18 8.22 -42.73
N ARG A 142 -6.90 6.91 -42.80
CA ARG A 142 -6.06 6.13 -43.77
C ARG A 142 -4.60 5.71 -43.43
N GLU A 143 -4.19 4.68 -44.17
CA GLU A 143 -3.18 3.62 -43.99
C GLU A 143 -1.83 4.01 -43.36
N GLY A 144 -1.50 3.28 -42.29
CA GLY A 144 -0.26 3.46 -41.52
C GLY A 144 -0.48 3.54 -40.01
N THR A 145 -1.59 3.00 -39.50
CA THR A 145 -1.99 3.12 -38.10
C THR A 145 -0.94 2.52 -37.17
N ARG A 146 -0.39 3.33 -36.26
CA ARG A 146 0.29 2.79 -35.08
C ARG A 146 -0.77 2.12 -34.21
N ASN A 147 -0.72 0.79 -34.12
CA ASN A 147 -1.64 0.04 -33.28
C ASN A 147 -1.45 0.43 -31.81
N TRP A 148 -2.57 0.66 -31.12
CA TRP A 148 -2.59 0.81 -29.67
C TRP A 148 -2.15 -0.49 -29.01
N LYS A 149 -1.22 -0.43 -28.05
CA LYS A 149 -0.60 -1.62 -27.43
C LYS A 149 -0.85 -1.75 -25.92
N LEU A 150 -1.37 -0.71 -25.26
CA LEU A 150 -1.50 -0.72 -23.79
C LEU A 150 -2.81 -1.34 -23.31
N THR A 151 -3.87 -1.27 -24.11
CA THR A 151 -5.12 -2.01 -23.86
C THR A 151 -5.56 -2.71 -25.14
N ASN A 152 -5.95 -3.97 -25.01
CA ASN A 152 -6.64 -4.66 -26.09
C ASN A 152 -8.15 -4.48 -25.84
N PRO A 153 -8.92 -3.83 -26.72
CA PRO A 153 -10.35 -3.60 -26.51
C PRO A 153 -11.15 -4.90 -26.37
N VAL A 154 -10.61 -6.03 -26.85
CA VAL A 154 -11.22 -7.36 -26.69
C VAL A 154 -10.99 -7.94 -25.30
N ILE A 155 -9.83 -7.66 -24.68
CA ILE A 155 -9.45 -8.18 -23.35
C ILE A 155 -9.92 -7.20 -22.25
N GLY A 156 -9.98 -5.91 -22.55
CA GLY A 156 -10.24 -4.85 -21.57
C GLY A 156 -9.00 -4.53 -20.73
N ASN A 157 -9.18 -3.64 -19.74
CA ASN A 157 -8.14 -3.35 -18.77
C ASN A 157 -8.05 -4.48 -17.73
N PRO A 158 -6.87 -5.09 -17.48
CA PRO A 158 -6.71 -6.15 -16.48
C PRO A 158 -7.19 -5.77 -15.07
N TRP A 159 -7.16 -4.47 -14.74
CA TRP A 159 -7.63 -3.97 -13.46
C TRP A 159 -9.14 -4.10 -13.30
N HIS A 160 -9.93 -4.07 -14.37
CA HIS A 160 -11.39 -4.23 -14.28
C HIS A 160 -11.78 -5.59 -13.71
N GLU A 161 -11.20 -6.67 -14.22
CA GLU A 161 -11.47 -8.04 -13.78
C GLU A 161 -11.01 -8.25 -12.34
N ARG A 162 -9.79 -7.77 -12.01
CA ARG A 162 -9.20 -7.90 -10.67
C ARG A 162 -9.97 -7.10 -9.61
N ALA A 163 -10.40 -5.90 -9.96
CA ALA A 163 -11.09 -4.99 -9.05
C ALA A 163 -12.50 -5.48 -8.71
N ASN A 164 -13.19 -6.12 -9.65
CA ASN A 164 -14.60 -6.51 -9.52
C ASN A 164 -15.49 -5.36 -8.97
N GLY A 165 -15.25 -4.13 -9.46
CA GLY A 165 -15.96 -2.91 -9.03
C GLY A 165 -15.42 -2.23 -7.76
N ALA A 166 -14.45 -2.83 -7.05
CA ALA A 166 -13.77 -2.18 -5.94
C ALA A 166 -12.77 -1.12 -6.44
N PRO A 167 -12.44 -0.08 -5.64
CA PRO A 167 -11.37 0.84 -6.00
C PRO A 167 -9.99 0.18 -6.00
N CYS A 168 -9.23 0.35 -7.10
CA CYS A 168 -7.81 0.04 -7.14
C CYS A 168 -6.98 1.29 -6.83
N LEU A 169 -6.21 1.24 -5.74
CA LEU A 169 -5.40 2.35 -5.22
C LEU A 169 -3.93 1.96 -5.18
N SER A 170 -3.03 2.93 -5.34
CA SER A 170 -1.60 2.73 -5.08
C SER A 170 -1.31 3.06 -3.62
N PHE A 171 -0.85 2.06 -2.87
CA PHE A 171 -0.43 2.20 -1.48
C PHE A 171 1.10 2.22 -1.42
N LEU A 172 1.70 3.41 -1.43
CA LEU A 172 3.14 3.53 -1.33
C LEU A 172 3.62 3.31 0.11
N ILE A 173 4.78 2.67 0.24
CA ILE A 173 5.42 2.36 1.52
C ILE A 173 6.87 2.80 1.54
N TRP A 174 7.32 3.21 2.72
CA TRP A 174 8.72 3.28 3.08
C TRP A 174 9.10 1.96 3.74
N LEU A 175 9.64 1.01 2.97
CA LEU A 175 10.16 -0.25 3.48
C LEU A 175 11.63 -0.08 3.85
N TYR A 176 12.01 -0.48 5.06
CA TYR A 176 13.39 -0.43 5.52
C TYR A 176 13.75 -1.64 6.36
N CYS A 177 15.04 -1.97 6.35
CA CYS A 177 15.63 -3.02 7.16
C CYS A 177 16.57 -2.37 8.19
N ASP A 178 16.36 -2.67 9.46
CA ASP A 178 17.21 -2.22 10.55
C ASP A 178 17.89 -3.39 11.26
N ASP A 179 19.11 -3.14 11.76
CA ASP A 179 19.89 -4.08 12.55
C ASP A 179 19.77 -3.71 14.04
N THR A 180 18.96 -4.48 14.77
CA THR A 180 18.67 -4.19 16.18
C THR A 180 19.70 -4.77 17.16
N SER A 181 20.98 -4.75 16.83
CA SER A 181 22.08 -5.32 17.65
C SER A 181 22.51 -4.46 18.86
N GLY A 182 21.77 -3.38 19.18
CA GLY A 182 22.17 -2.36 20.15
C GLY A 182 21.52 -2.40 21.55
N ASN A 183 20.61 -3.32 21.86
CA ASN A 183 20.05 -3.38 23.22
C ASN A 183 21.14 -3.87 24.20
N THR A 184 21.32 -3.16 25.32
CA THR A 184 22.57 -2.96 26.10
C THR A 184 23.26 -4.20 26.71
N SER A 185 22.92 -5.42 26.27
CA SER A 185 23.50 -6.68 26.73
C SER A 185 23.80 -7.72 25.62
N LYS A 186 23.47 -7.47 24.35
CA LYS A 186 23.59 -8.48 23.26
C LYS A 186 24.33 -8.01 22.02
N LYS A 187 25.55 -7.48 22.21
CA LYS A 187 26.47 -7.02 21.14
C LYS A 187 26.85 -8.10 20.09
N TRP A 188 26.31 -9.32 20.18
CA TRP A 188 26.69 -10.50 19.38
C TRP A 188 25.51 -11.26 18.76
N ASN A 189 24.25 -10.84 18.95
CA ASN A 189 23.10 -11.52 18.34
C ASN A 189 22.34 -10.52 17.45
N LYS A 190 22.85 -10.35 16.23
CA LYS A 190 22.25 -9.48 15.21
C LYS A 190 20.89 -10.02 14.78
N HIS A 191 19.88 -9.17 14.82
CA HIS A 191 18.55 -9.44 14.28
C HIS A 191 18.28 -8.42 13.18
N ASN A 192 18.09 -8.90 11.95
CA ASN A 192 17.63 -8.06 10.87
C ASN A 192 16.12 -7.97 10.95
N SER A 193 15.58 -6.76 11.02
CA SER A 193 14.14 -6.53 11.12
C SER A 193 13.67 -5.67 9.96
N PHE A 194 12.61 -6.11 9.28
CA PHE A 194 11.91 -5.32 8.27
C PHE A 194 10.70 -4.64 8.88
N LEU A 195 10.60 -3.34 8.61
CA LEU A 195 9.48 -2.51 9.00
C LEU A 195 9.06 -1.66 7.80
N PHE A 196 7.82 -1.19 7.83
CA PHE A 196 7.38 -0.19 6.87
C PHE A 196 6.47 0.86 7.50
N THR A 197 6.40 2.01 6.84
CA THR A 197 5.43 3.07 7.11
C THR A 197 4.77 3.47 5.81
N ALA A 198 3.47 3.78 5.84
CA ALA A 198 2.77 4.27 4.65
C ALA A 198 3.36 5.61 4.20
N ALA A 199 3.89 5.66 2.98
CA ALA A 199 4.48 6.87 2.42
C ALA A 199 3.43 7.93 2.07
N GLY A 200 2.17 7.52 1.89
CA GLY A 200 1.05 8.42 1.68
C GLY A 200 0.66 9.27 2.90
N LEU A 201 1.28 9.05 4.06
CA LEU A 201 1.00 9.82 5.28
C LEU A 201 1.74 11.17 5.30
N PRO A 202 1.13 12.21 5.90
CA PRO A 202 1.84 13.42 6.27
C PRO A 202 2.99 13.10 7.23
N ARG A 203 4.05 13.90 7.17
CA ARG A 203 5.26 13.71 8.00
C ARG A 203 4.96 13.58 9.50
N GLU A 204 4.01 14.38 9.99
CA GLU A 204 3.60 14.37 11.40
C GLU A 204 2.99 13.03 11.81
N GLU A 205 2.23 12.39 10.91
CA GLU A 205 1.65 11.07 11.13
C GLU A 205 2.70 9.96 10.93
N SER A 206 3.49 10.02 9.86
CA SER A 206 4.47 8.98 9.54
C SER A 206 5.54 8.76 10.63
N SER A 207 5.83 9.81 11.41
CA SER A 207 6.79 9.74 12.53
C SER A 207 6.24 9.09 13.80
N LYS A 208 4.93 8.84 13.88
CA LYS A 208 4.31 8.26 15.08
C LYS A 208 4.51 6.75 15.08
N GLU A 209 4.91 6.22 16.24
CA GLU A 209 5.25 4.79 16.40
C GLU A 209 4.12 3.85 15.96
N TYR A 210 2.85 4.23 16.12
CA TYR A 210 1.72 3.39 15.70
C TYR A 210 1.56 3.26 14.18
N ASN A 211 2.18 4.15 13.39
CA ASN A 211 2.21 4.08 11.92
C ASN A 211 3.49 3.38 11.40
N VAL A 212 4.29 2.81 12.30
CA VAL A 212 5.45 1.99 11.98
C VAL A 212 5.07 0.52 12.18
N HIS A 213 4.99 -0.21 11.08
CA HIS A 213 4.51 -1.59 11.08
C HIS A 213 5.67 -2.57 10.96
N PHE A 214 5.69 -3.55 11.86
CA PHE A 214 6.67 -4.63 11.86
C PHE A 214 6.25 -5.76 10.90
N LEU A 215 7.15 -6.16 10.01
CA LEU A 215 6.91 -7.24 9.04
C LEU A 215 7.59 -8.53 9.45
N SER A 216 8.91 -8.51 9.66
CA SER A 216 9.68 -9.73 9.85
C SER A 216 10.94 -9.46 10.64
N THR A 217 11.41 -10.45 11.39
CA THR A 217 12.74 -10.42 12.01
C THR A 217 13.41 -11.79 11.93
N SER A 218 14.73 -11.80 11.75
CA SER A 218 15.52 -13.02 11.82
C SER A 218 16.96 -12.73 12.22
N ASN A 219 17.53 -13.62 13.03
CA ASN A 219 18.97 -13.66 13.32
C ASN A 219 19.71 -14.74 12.52
N ILE A 220 18.99 -15.51 11.70
CA ILE A 220 19.58 -16.59 10.88
C ILE A 220 19.41 -16.33 9.39
N ALA A 221 18.29 -15.73 8.99
CA ALA A 221 18.04 -15.38 7.59
C ALA A 221 18.65 -13.99 7.30
N PRO A 222 19.53 -13.86 6.28
CA PRO A 222 19.99 -12.57 5.81
C PRO A 222 18.86 -11.75 5.18
N PRO A 223 18.99 -10.40 5.12
CA PRO A 223 17.92 -9.52 4.65
C PRO A 223 17.41 -9.84 3.24
N LEU A 224 18.30 -10.23 2.31
CA LEU A 224 17.91 -10.58 0.94
C LEU A 224 17.01 -11.82 0.89
N GLU A 225 17.31 -12.84 1.70
CA GLU A 225 16.50 -14.06 1.76
C GLU A 225 15.12 -13.78 2.38
N MET A 226 15.05 -12.84 3.33
CA MET A 226 13.79 -12.38 3.92
C MET A 226 12.96 -11.54 2.93
N LEU A 227 13.65 -10.73 2.10
CA LEU A 227 13.03 -9.86 1.10
C LEU A 227 12.23 -10.64 0.06
N ASP A 228 12.66 -11.85 -0.32
CA ASP A 228 11.91 -12.71 -1.24
C ASP A 228 10.49 -12.99 -0.73
N GLY A 229 10.35 -13.40 0.54
CA GLY A 229 9.04 -13.65 1.13
C GLY A 229 8.21 -12.39 1.34
N ILE A 230 8.85 -11.23 1.53
CA ILE A 230 8.16 -9.93 1.59
C ILE A 230 7.67 -9.53 0.19
N ALA A 231 8.46 -9.78 -0.87
CA ALA A 231 8.08 -9.51 -2.26
C ALA A 231 6.80 -10.26 -2.66
N ASP A 232 6.67 -11.52 -2.23
CA ASP A 232 5.45 -12.31 -2.43
C ASP A 232 4.20 -11.65 -1.80
N GLN A 233 4.36 -10.93 -0.68
CA GLN A 233 3.26 -10.28 0.02
C GLN A 233 2.82 -8.95 -0.61
N ILE A 234 3.69 -8.27 -1.36
CA ILE A 234 3.44 -6.90 -1.88
C ILE A 234 2.98 -6.87 -3.34
N THR A 235 3.02 -8.00 -4.07
CA THR A 235 2.78 -8.01 -5.52
C THR A 235 1.37 -7.52 -5.89
N PHE A 236 0.32 -8.03 -5.24
CA PHE A 236 -1.02 -7.46 -5.27
C PHE A 236 -1.74 -7.79 -3.97
N VAL A 237 -2.38 -6.77 -3.37
CA VAL A 237 -3.06 -6.89 -2.09
C VAL A 237 -4.54 -6.65 -2.29
N VAL A 238 -5.35 -7.68 -2.05
CA VAL A 238 -6.81 -7.57 -2.00
C VAL A 238 -7.20 -7.48 -0.52
N ILE A 239 -7.83 -6.36 -0.16
CA ILE A 239 -8.40 -6.16 1.17
C ILE A 239 -9.92 -6.35 1.06
N THR A 240 -10.50 -7.15 1.95
CA THR A 240 -11.93 -7.49 1.97
C THR A 240 -12.63 -6.93 3.19
#